data_AF-A0A6J6X1B6-F1
#
_entry.id   AF-A0A6J6X1B6-F1
#
_cell.length_a   1.000
_cell.length_b   1.000
_cell.length_c   1.000
_cell.angle_alpha   90.00
_cell.angle_beta   90.00
_cell.angle_gamma   90.00
#
_symmetry.space_group_name_H-M   'P 1'
#
loop_
_entity.id
_entity.type
_entity.pdbx_description
1 polymer ?
#
loop_
_entity_poly.entity_id
_entity_poly.type
_entity_poly.pdbx_seq_one_letter_code
_entity_poly.pdbx_strand_id
1 'polypeptide(L)'
;MSTAVEHASTGTDPNVEHTEHAGHGNSHYYLVALALAILTGLEVLLSYIDIGAAFMPLLLILMMIKFVMVVLEFMHLRKDAKVFHYLFWSGFLLAVAVYIGFLATFKFFLQP
;
A
#
# COMPACT_ATOMS: atom_id res chain seq x y z
N MET A 1 47.86 49.29 27.88
CA MET A 1 47.67 47.85 27.65
C MET A 1 46.17 47.61 27.70
N SER A 2 45.52 47.69 26.53
CA SER A 2 44.06 47.77 26.39
C SER A 2 43.51 46.37 26.16
N THR A 3 42.75 45.84 27.12
CA THR A 3 42.02 44.58 26.95
C THR A 3 40.83 44.83 26.05
N ALA A 4 40.90 44.30 24.82
CA ALA A 4 39.78 44.22 23.90
C ALA A 4 38.68 43.35 24.51
N VAL A 5 37.65 43.99 25.04
CA VAL A 5 36.34 43.36 25.22
C VAL A 5 35.62 43.53 23.90
N GLU A 6 35.85 42.60 22.99
CA GLU A 6 35.06 42.47 21.77
C GLU A 6 33.79 41.70 22.14
N HIS A 7 32.80 42.44 22.63
CA HIS A 7 31.44 41.93 22.77
C HIS A 7 30.85 41.88 21.36
N ALA A 8 31.09 40.78 20.65
CA ALA A 8 30.42 40.49 19.39
C ALA A 8 28.92 40.36 19.65
N SER A 9 28.20 41.43 19.37
CA SER A 9 26.74 41.48 19.37
C SER A 9 26.22 40.50 18.32
N THR A 10 25.54 39.48 18.80
CA THR A 10 24.67 38.57 18.06
C THR A 10 23.63 39.36 17.26
N GLY A 11 23.98 39.70 16.03
CA GLY A 11 23.03 40.08 14.98
C GLY A 11 22.56 38.82 14.28
N THR A 12 21.61 38.11 14.87
CA THR A 12 20.88 37.04 14.20
C THR A 12 19.75 37.69 13.41
N ASP A 13 19.95 37.85 12.11
CA ASP A 13 18.87 38.10 11.16
C ASP A 13 17.90 36.89 11.17
N PRO A 14 16.63 37.04 11.55
CA PRO A 14 15.63 36.01 11.40
C PRO A 14 14.93 36.21 10.06
N ASN A 15 15.63 35.89 8.97
CA ASN A 15 14.95 35.69 7.69
C ASN A 15 15.59 34.54 6.93
N VAL A 16 15.68 33.40 7.62
CA VAL A 16 15.69 32.11 6.95
C VAL A 16 14.23 31.87 6.57
N GLU A 17 13.93 32.04 5.28
CA GLU A 17 12.71 31.49 4.68
C GLU A 17 12.53 30.07 5.23
N HIS A 18 11.47 29.89 6.02
CA HIS A 18 10.91 28.60 6.33
C HIS A 18 10.41 28.00 5.00
N THR A 19 11.34 27.52 4.18
CA THR A 19 11.01 26.54 3.15
C THR A 19 10.61 25.31 3.93
N GLU A 20 9.30 25.14 3.97
CA GLU A 20 8.57 24.15 4.72
C GLU A 20 9.28 22.79 4.68
N HIS A 21 9.34 22.18 5.85
CA HIS A 21 9.74 20.81 6.06
C HIS A 21 8.82 19.86 5.23
N ALA A 22 9.06 19.75 3.93
CA ALA A 22 8.45 18.74 3.08
C ALA A 22 9.01 17.38 3.53
N GLY A 23 8.22 16.70 4.35
CA GLY A 23 8.59 15.53 5.12
C GLY A 23 9.30 14.45 4.30
N HIS A 24 10.59 14.29 4.60
CA HIS A 24 11.49 13.30 4.01
C HIS A 24 11.20 11.84 4.44
N GLY A 25 9.99 11.51 4.91
CA GLY A 25 9.66 10.20 5.51
C GLY A 25 8.53 9.40 4.86
N ASN A 26 7.70 10.02 3.99
CA ASN A 26 6.42 9.41 3.57
C ASN A 26 6.17 9.34 2.07
N SER A 27 7.07 9.86 1.22
CA SER A 27 6.89 9.93 -0.24
C SER A 27 6.53 8.58 -0.89
N HIS A 28 7.06 7.47 -0.38
CA HIS A 28 6.79 6.15 -0.95
C HIS A 28 5.33 5.70 -0.84
N TYR A 29 4.64 6.07 0.25
CA TYR A 29 3.25 5.68 0.48
C TYR A 29 2.30 6.35 -0.51
N TYR A 30 2.52 7.64 -0.77
CA TYR A 30 1.76 8.38 -1.77
C TYR A 30 1.97 7.81 -3.18
N LEU A 31 3.16 7.28 -3.46
CA LEU A 31 3.49 6.67 -4.75
C LEU A 31 2.71 5.38 -5.00
N VAL A 32 2.55 4.54 -3.97
CA VAL A 32 1.74 3.30 -4.10
C VAL A 32 0.24 3.60 -4.07
N ALA A 33 -0.22 4.51 -3.22
CA ALA A 33 -1.60 4.99 -3.25
C ALA A 33 -1.98 5.54 -4.63
N LEU A 34 -1.08 6.31 -5.25
CA LEU A 34 -1.24 6.81 -6.62
C LEU A 34 -1.23 5.68 -7.66
N ALA A 35 -0.31 4.69 -7.54
CA ALA A 35 -0.28 3.54 -8.44
C ALA A 35 -1.59 2.72 -8.36
N LEU A 36 -2.14 2.53 -7.15
CA LEU A 36 -3.43 1.87 -6.92
C LEU A 36 -4.60 2.68 -7.48
N ALA A 37 -4.57 4.00 -7.33
CA ALA A 37 -5.56 4.89 -7.93
C ALA A 37 -5.52 4.82 -9.47
N ILE A 38 -4.33 4.80 -10.08
CA ILE A 38 -4.16 4.63 -11.52
C ILE A 38 -4.65 3.26 -11.97
N LEU A 39 -4.26 2.18 -11.28
CA LEU A 39 -4.72 0.82 -11.57
C LEU A 39 -6.25 0.72 -11.45
N THR A 40 -6.86 1.52 -10.57
CA THR A 40 -8.32 1.60 -10.41
C THR A 40 -9.00 2.40 -11.48
N GLY A 41 -8.45 3.55 -11.87
CA GLY A 41 -8.92 4.30 -13.03
C GLY A 41 -8.80 3.47 -14.32
N LEU A 42 -7.70 2.73 -14.49
CA LEU A 42 -7.50 1.87 -15.65
C LEU A 42 -8.50 0.72 -15.69
N GLU A 43 -8.81 0.09 -14.55
CA GLU A 43 -9.85 -0.94 -14.50
C GLU A 43 -11.24 -0.38 -14.86
N VAL A 44 -11.61 0.78 -14.31
CA VAL A 44 -12.91 1.42 -14.62
C VAL A 44 -12.97 1.80 -16.10
N LEU A 45 -11.85 2.22 -16.69
CA LEU A 45 -11.76 2.53 -18.11
C LEU A 45 -11.85 1.28 -19.00
N LEU A 46 -11.13 0.21 -18.63
CA LEU A 46 -11.22 -1.10 -19.26
C LEU A 46 -12.63 -1.69 -19.12
N SER A 47 -13.33 -1.41 -18.01
CA SER A 47 -14.74 -1.74 -17.79
C SER A 47 -15.69 -1.05 -18.74
N TYR A 48 -15.29 0.07 -19.32
CA TYR A 48 -16.10 0.80 -20.28
C TYR A 48 -15.86 0.35 -21.73
N ILE A 49 -14.80 -0.42 -21.96
CA ILE A 49 -14.42 -0.94 -23.28
C ILE A 49 -14.76 -2.43 -23.29
N ASP A 50 -15.63 -2.84 -24.21
CA ASP A 50 -16.12 -4.22 -24.25
C ASP A 50 -15.05 -5.17 -24.83
N ILE A 51 -14.23 -5.78 -23.96
CA ILE A 51 -13.15 -6.73 -24.33
C ILE A 51 -13.71 -8.16 -24.55
N GLY A 52 -15.04 -8.31 -24.59
CA GLY A 52 -15.70 -9.59 -24.85
C GLY A 52 -15.51 -10.60 -23.71
N ALA A 53 -15.46 -11.91 -24.02
CA ALA A 53 -15.46 -12.98 -23.01
C ALA A 53 -14.25 -12.99 -22.05
N ALA A 54 -13.14 -12.32 -22.43
CA ALA A 54 -11.95 -12.19 -21.59
C ALA A 54 -12.07 -11.08 -20.52
N PHE A 55 -13.12 -10.26 -20.57
CA PHE A 55 -13.36 -9.17 -19.64
C PHE A 55 -13.52 -9.64 -18.19
N MET A 56 -14.34 -10.68 -17.98
CA MET A 56 -14.62 -11.23 -16.65
C MET A 56 -13.38 -11.74 -15.90
N PRO A 57 -12.54 -12.61 -16.49
CA PRO A 57 -11.34 -13.09 -15.79
C PRO A 57 -10.30 -11.98 -15.59
N LEU A 58 -10.19 -11.03 -16.52
CA LEU A 58 -9.23 -9.92 -16.41
C LEU A 58 -9.57 -8.99 -15.24
N LEU A 59 -10.84 -8.63 -15.08
CA LEU A 59 -11.29 -7.84 -13.93
C LEU A 59 -11.06 -8.56 -12.59
N LEU A 60 -11.31 -9.88 -12.55
CA LEU A 60 -11.11 -10.68 -11.35
C LEU A 60 -9.62 -10.73 -10.93
N ILE A 61 -8.72 -10.83 -11.90
CA ILE A 61 -7.27 -10.75 -11.68
C ILE A 61 -6.86 -9.36 -11.20
N LEU A 62 -7.37 -8.29 -11.82
CA LEU A 62 -7.09 -6.91 -11.40
C LEU A 62 -7.56 -6.63 -9.97
N MET A 63 -8.73 -7.15 -9.59
CA MET A 63 -9.23 -7.10 -8.22
C MET A 63 -8.31 -7.81 -7.23
N MET A 64 -7.82 -9.02 -7.56
CA MET A 64 -6.86 -9.74 -6.74
C MET A 64 -5.55 -8.95 -6.56
N ILE A 65 -5.01 -8.38 -7.65
CA ILE A 65 -3.76 -7.62 -7.61
C ILE A 65 -3.92 -6.38 -6.72
N LYS A 66 -5.02 -5.65 -6.88
CA LYS A 66 -5.32 -4.49 -6.03
C LYS A 66 -5.45 -4.86 -4.57
N PHE A 67 -6.15 -5.96 -4.28
CA PHE A 67 -6.30 -6.44 -2.92
C PHE A 67 -4.94 -6.72 -2.27
N VAL A 68 -4.03 -7.39 -2.97
CA VAL A 68 -2.67 -7.67 -2.48
C VAL A 68 -1.86 -6.37 -2.31
N MET A 69 -1.90 -5.46 -3.29
CA MET A 69 -1.20 -4.17 -3.18
C MET A 69 -1.72 -3.33 -2.00
N VAL A 70 -3.04 -3.28 -1.80
CA VAL A 70 -3.66 -2.55 -0.69
C VAL A 70 -3.25 -3.15 0.65
N VAL A 71 -3.25 -4.47 0.79
CA VAL A 71 -2.84 -5.12 2.05
C VAL A 71 -1.36 -4.87 2.35
N LEU A 72 -0.50 -4.90 1.33
CA LEU A 72 0.94 -4.70 1.52
C LEU A 72 1.31 -3.25 1.85
N GLU A 73 0.55 -2.26 1.36
CA GLU A 73 0.91 -0.83 1.50
C GLU A 73 -0.02 0.00 2.39
N PHE A 74 -1.34 -0.25 2.41
CA PHE A 74 -2.27 0.50 3.26
C PHE A 74 -2.37 -0.03 4.69
N MET A 75 -1.87 -1.24 4.97
CA MET A 75 -1.89 -1.84 6.31
C MET A 75 -0.55 -1.74 7.04
N HIS A 76 0.16 -0.61 6.99
CA HIS A 76 1.40 -0.32 7.75
C HIS A 76 2.57 -1.34 7.65
N LEU A 77 2.41 -2.41 6.88
CA LEU A 77 3.15 -3.67 7.00
C LEU A 77 4.57 -3.65 6.45
N ARG A 78 4.84 -2.71 5.57
CA ARG A 78 6.19 -2.42 5.11
C ARG A 78 6.97 -1.55 6.11
N LYS A 79 6.27 -0.83 6.99
CA LYS A 79 6.84 0.04 8.02
C LYS A 79 6.72 -0.53 9.44
N ASP A 80 6.01 -1.64 9.62
CA ASP A 80 5.78 -2.30 10.91
C ASP A 80 6.19 -3.79 10.87
N ALA A 81 6.34 -4.40 12.05
CA ALA A 81 6.94 -5.72 12.20
C ALA A 81 6.29 -6.80 11.31
N LYS A 82 7.13 -7.68 10.72
CA LYS A 82 6.77 -8.79 9.81
C LYS A 82 5.58 -9.65 10.27
N VAL A 83 5.24 -9.60 11.56
CA VAL A 83 4.11 -10.29 12.21
C VAL A 83 2.78 -10.03 11.50
N PHE A 84 2.46 -8.79 11.11
CA PHE A 84 1.19 -8.51 10.42
C PHE A 84 1.13 -9.17 9.02
N HIS A 85 2.28 -9.40 8.37
CA HIS A 85 2.40 -10.02 7.04
C HIS A 85 2.08 -11.50 7.19
N TYR A 86 2.70 -12.13 8.19
CA TYR A 86 2.46 -13.52 8.53
C TYR A 86 1.03 -13.77 8.99
N LEU A 87 0.45 -12.88 9.80
CA LEU A 87 -0.93 -13.03 10.25
C LEU A 87 -1.92 -12.99 9.08
N PHE A 88 -1.76 -12.01 8.18
CA PHE A 88 -2.59 -11.91 6.98
C PHE A 88 -2.41 -13.11 6.05
N TRP A 89 -1.17 -13.51 5.78
CA TRP A 89 -0.88 -14.66 4.92
C TRP A 89 -1.38 -15.97 5.52
N SER A 90 -1.30 -16.13 6.84
CA SER A 90 -1.87 -17.27 7.56
C SER A 90 -3.40 -17.28 7.46
N GLY A 91 -4.07 -16.14 7.57
CA GLY A 91 -5.52 -16.01 7.40
C GLY A 91 -5.96 -16.32 5.97
N PHE A 92 -5.25 -15.83 4.97
CA PHE A 92 -5.50 -16.14 3.55
C PHE A 92 -5.30 -17.63 3.27
N LEU A 93 -4.18 -18.21 3.71
CA LEU A 93 -3.89 -19.64 3.56
C LEU A 93 -4.95 -20.49 4.27
N LEU A 94 -5.37 -20.10 5.47
CA LEU A 94 -6.42 -20.77 6.23
C LEU A 94 -7.76 -20.68 5.50
N ALA A 95 -8.13 -19.52 4.96
CA ALA A 95 -9.35 -19.35 4.19
C ALA A 95 -9.37 -20.27 2.95
N VAL A 96 -8.26 -20.35 2.22
CA VAL A 96 -8.11 -21.26 1.08
C VAL A 96 -8.20 -22.72 1.53
N ALA A 97 -7.53 -23.08 2.63
CA ALA A 97 -7.58 -24.45 3.16
C ALA A 97 -9.00 -24.87 3.59
N VAL A 98 -9.72 -23.98 4.29
CA VAL A 98 -11.12 -24.22 4.69
C VAL A 98 -12.02 -24.33 3.48
N TYR A 99 -11.84 -23.48 2.46
CA TYR A 99 -12.61 -23.55 1.22
C TYR A 99 -12.38 -24.85 0.45
N ILE A 100 -11.12 -25.31 0.35
CA ILE A 100 -10.79 -26.61 -0.25
C ILE A 100 -11.39 -27.75 0.56
N GLY A 101 -11.32 -27.71 1.90
CA GLY A 101 -11.93 -28.73 2.76
C GLY A 101 -13.46 -28.80 2.59
N PHE A 102 -14.11 -27.65 2.44
CA PHE A 102 -15.53 -27.55 2.16
C PHE A 102 -15.88 -28.16 0.79
N LEU A 103 -15.13 -27.82 -0.27
CA LEU A 103 -15.31 -28.43 -1.60
C LEU A 103 -15.02 -29.93 -1.61
N ALA A 104 -13.99 -30.37 -0.88
CA ALA A 104 -13.65 -31.79 -0.73
C ALA A 104 -14.79 -32.54 -0.06
N THR A 105 -15.49 -31.94 0.90
CA THR A 105 -16.68 -32.53 1.53
C THR A 105 -17.76 -32.78 0.49
N PHE A 106 -18.11 -31.80 -0.36
CA PHE A 106 -19.09 -32.06 -1.44
C PHE A 106 -18.61 -33.06 -2.48
N LYS A 107 -17.34 -33.02 -2.86
CA LYS A 107 -16.77 -33.99 -3.82
C LYS A 107 -16.73 -35.42 -3.27
N PHE A 108 -16.53 -35.59 -1.96
CA PHE A 108 -16.35 -36.89 -1.32
C PHE A 108 -17.65 -37.46 -0.73
N PHE A 109 -18.59 -36.61 -0.26
CA PHE A 109 -19.87 -37.04 0.30
C PHE A 109 -21.06 -36.91 -0.67
N LEU A 110 -20.99 -36.06 -1.69
CA LEU A 110 -22.09 -35.82 -2.63
C LEU A 110 -21.92 -36.55 -3.97
N GLN A 111 -20.80 -37.24 -4.17
CA GLN A 111 -20.58 -38.14 -5.30
C GLN A 111 -20.87 -39.58 -4.82
N PRO A 112 -21.90 -40.27 -5.36
CA PRO A 112 -22.33 -41.58 -4.88
C PRO A 112 -21.28 -42.67 -5.08
#